data_AF-A0A950WJZ1-F1
#
_entry.id   AF-A0A950WJZ1-F1
#
_cell.length_a   1.000
_cell.length_b   1.000
_cell.length_c   1.000
_cell.angle_alpha   90.00
_cell.angle_beta   90.00
_cell.angle_gamma   90.00
#
_symmetry.space_group_name_H-M   'P 1'
#
loop_
_entity.id
_entity.type
_entity.pdbx_description
1 polymer ?
#
loop_
_entity_poly.entity_id
_entity_poly.type
_entity_poly.pdbx_seq_one_letter_code
_entity_poly.pdbx_strand_id
1 'polypeptide(L)'
;SKALPNLPTFEEFYATVHDGKNPSGIMYEALRAEADPQLAMFRTALMPPKSPDEAVAVMRSAFIELWQDPQFIRDYSNVVKTEPILVAGAEGQQLLAAVGTIRPEIRAFITDYSNRLVQ
;
A
#
# COMPACT_ATOMS: atom_id res chain seq x y z
N SER A 1 7.88 9.50 5.77
CA SER A 1 7.40 8.09 5.90
C SER A 1 7.91 7.50 7.21
N LYS A 2 7.19 6.59 7.91
CA LYS A 2 7.72 5.94 9.14
C LYS A 2 9.05 5.21 8.91
N ALA A 3 9.26 4.65 7.71
CA ALA A 3 10.49 3.97 7.32
C ALA A 3 11.63 4.91 6.90
N LEU A 4 11.31 6.16 6.52
CA LEU A 4 12.26 7.17 6.06
C LEU A 4 11.80 8.53 6.62
N PRO A 5 12.14 8.86 7.88
CA PRO A 5 11.60 10.04 8.58
C PRO A 5 12.10 11.37 8.01
N ASN A 6 13.28 11.38 7.38
CA ASN A 6 13.90 12.59 6.85
C ASN A 6 13.62 12.81 5.35
N LEU A 7 12.89 11.89 4.70
CA LEU A 7 12.52 12.02 3.30
C LEU A 7 11.09 12.57 3.22
N PRO A 8 10.87 13.73 2.56
CA PRO A 8 9.53 14.24 2.36
C PRO A 8 8.71 13.28 1.50
N THR A 9 7.42 13.21 1.80
CA THR A 9 6.42 12.61 0.91
C THR A 9 6.33 13.40 -0.40
N PHE A 10 5.71 12.79 -1.41
CA PHE A 10 5.45 13.47 -2.67
C PHE A 10 4.63 14.74 -2.45
N GLU A 11 3.60 14.67 -1.60
CA GLU A 11 2.71 15.79 -1.26
C GLU A 11 3.47 16.92 -0.56
N GLU A 12 4.30 16.60 0.43
CA GLU A 12 5.14 17.57 1.14
C GLU A 12 6.10 18.25 0.17
N PHE A 13 6.79 17.48 -0.68
CA PHE A 13 7.69 18.04 -1.69
C PHE A 13 6.94 18.91 -2.71
N TYR A 14 5.80 18.44 -3.22
CA TYR A 14 4.95 19.19 -4.16
C TYR A 14 4.56 20.55 -3.57
N ALA A 15 4.14 20.57 -2.30
CA ALA A 15 3.81 21.81 -1.60
C ALA A 15 5.01 22.76 -1.50
N THR A 16 6.24 22.27 -1.33
CA THR A 16 7.43 23.14 -1.26
C THR A 16 7.73 23.88 -2.58
N VAL A 17 7.38 23.28 -3.73
CA VAL A 17 7.63 23.86 -5.06
C VAL A 17 6.41 24.57 -5.66
N HIS A 18 5.24 24.42 -5.05
CA HIS A 18 3.96 25.00 -5.52
C HIS A 18 3.31 25.94 -4.49
N ASP A 19 4.11 26.69 -3.73
CA ASP A 19 3.64 27.71 -2.78
C ASP A 19 2.65 27.16 -1.72
N GLY A 20 2.92 25.97 -1.21
CA GLY A 20 2.09 25.31 -0.20
C GLY A 20 0.80 24.67 -0.75
N LYS A 21 0.58 24.66 -2.08
CA LYS A 21 -0.59 24.02 -2.68
C LYS A 21 -0.46 22.51 -2.64
N ASN A 22 -1.55 21.83 -2.27
CA ASN A 22 -1.65 20.39 -2.38
C ASN A 22 -1.84 19.97 -3.85
N PRO A 23 -1.28 18.82 -4.25
CA PRO A 23 -1.56 18.26 -5.56
C PRO A 23 -3.06 17.90 -5.66
N SER A 24 -3.64 18.12 -6.83
CA SER A 24 -5.07 17.89 -7.07
C SER A 24 -5.35 17.63 -8.56
N GLY A 25 -6.58 17.21 -8.85
CA GLY A 25 -7.04 16.93 -10.20
C GLY A 25 -6.76 15.50 -10.68
N ILE A 26 -7.28 15.18 -11.86
CA ILE A 26 -7.39 13.79 -12.35
C ILE A 26 -6.05 13.06 -12.47
N MET A 27 -4.96 13.77 -12.78
CA MET A 27 -3.61 13.19 -12.85
C MET A 27 -3.11 12.74 -11.48
N TYR A 28 -3.30 13.56 -10.45
CA TYR A 28 -2.90 13.22 -9.09
C TYR A 28 -3.78 12.09 -8.54
N GLU A 29 -5.09 12.15 -8.79
CA GLU A 29 -6.03 11.10 -8.38
C GLU A 29 -5.72 9.76 -9.06
N ALA A 30 -5.34 9.78 -10.35
CA ALA A 30 -4.88 8.60 -11.08
C ALA A 30 -3.57 8.05 -10.51
N LEU A 31 -2.60 8.91 -10.22
CA LEU A 31 -1.34 8.51 -9.58
C LEU A 31 -1.60 7.81 -8.23
N ARG A 32 -2.46 8.38 -7.37
CA ARG A 32 -2.81 7.76 -6.07
C ARG A 32 -3.56 6.45 -6.26
N ALA A 33 -4.50 6.39 -7.21
CA ALA A 33 -5.26 5.17 -7.50
C ALA A 33 -4.37 4.01 -8.00
N GLU A 34 -3.23 4.29 -8.62
CA GLU A 34 -2.25 3.28 -9.02
C GLU A 34 -1.25 2.96 -7.90
N ALA A 35 -0.65 3.99 -7.29
CA ALA A 35 0.43 3.83 -6.33
C ALA A 35 -0.03 3.26 -4.98
N ASP A 36 -1.21 3.66 -4.49
CA ASP A 36 -1.67 3.26 -3.16
C ASP A 36 -1.94 1.76 -3.04
N PRO A 37 -2.65 1.11 -3.99
CA PRO A 37 -2.78 -0.35 -3.99
C PRO A 37 -1.43 -1.05 -4.10
N GLN A 38 -0.54 -0.58 -4.97
CA GLN A 38 0.78 -1.19 -5.16
C GLN A 38 1.61 -1.19 -3.87
N LEU A 39 1.59 -0.08 -3.14
CA LEU A 39 2.29 0.05 -1.86
C LEU A 39 1.60 -0.72 -0.74
N ALA A 40 0.27 -0.67 -0.66
CA ALA A 40 -0.50 -1.35 0.39
C ALA A 40 -0.49 -2.88 0.23
N MET A 41 -0.41 -3.38 -1.01
CA MET A 41 -0.42 -4.80 -1.32
C MET A 41 0.98 -5.41 -1.45
N PHE A 42 2.03 -4.62 -1.17
CA PHE A 42 3.39 -5.10 -1.28
C PHE A 42 3.65 -6.18 -0.23
N ARG A 43 3.92 -7.41 -0.69
CA ARG A 43 4.16 -8.60 0.14
C ARG A 43 2.98 -9.02 1.01
N THR A 44 1.75 -8.91 0.50
CA THR A 44 0.54 -9.40 1.20
C THR A 44 0.42 -10.93 1.17
N ALA A 45 0.06 -11.50 2.31
CA ALA A 45 -0.40 -12.88 2.41
C ALA A 45 -1.93 -12.94 2.27
N LEU A 46 -2.42 -13.76 1.35
CA LEU A 46 -3.85 -13.92 1.07
C LEU A 46 -4.25 -15.38 1.28
N MET A 47 -5.48 -15.56 1.78
CA MET A 47 -6.11 -16.87 1.85
C MET A 47 -7.19 -17.01 0.76
N PRO A 48 -7.45 -18.24 0.27
CA PRO A 48 -8.51 -18.46 -0.71
C PRO A 48 -9.88 -17.95 -0.22
N PRO A 49 -10.76 -17.49 -1.13
CA PRO A 49 -12.13 -17.15 -0.78
C PRO A 49 -12.83 -18.32 -0.07
N LYS A 50 -13.67 -18.01 0.93
CA LYS A 50 -14.43 -18.99 1.72
C LYS A 50 -13.57 -19.94 2.56
N SER A 51 -12.30 -19.59 2.82
CA SER A 51 -11.51 -20.30 3.82
C SER A 51 -12.22 -20.28 5.18
N PRO A 52 -12.15 -21.36 5.98
CA PRO A 52 -12.80 -21.40 7.28
C PRO A 52 -12.29 -20.30 8.22
N ASP A 53 -13.19 -19.68 8.99
CA ASP A 53 -12.86 -18.58 9.91
C ASP A 53 -11.78 -18.96 10.92
N GLU A 54 -11.79 -20.21 11.40
CA GLU A 54 -10.76 -20.74 12.29
C GLU A 54 -9.37 -20.70 11.64
N ALA A 55 -9.26 -21.16 10.38
CA ALA A 55 -7.99 -21.13 9.64
C ALA A 55 -7.52 -19.68 9.40
N VAL A 56 -8.45 -18.77 9.10
CA VAL A 56 -8.14 -17.33 8.95
C VAL A 56 -7.62 -16.74 10.26
N ALA A 57 -8.25 -17.08 11.38
CA ALA A 57 -7.84 -16.62 12.70
C ALA A 57 -6.43 -17.12 13.05
N VAL A 58 -6.14 -18.40 12.82
CA VAL A 58 -4.81 -18.99 13.04
C VAL A 58 -3.75 -18.26 12.22
N MET A 59 -3.98 -18.05 10.92
CA MET A 59 -3.02 -17.35 10.06
C MET A 59 -2.78 -15.91 10.50
N ARG A 60 -3.84 -15.18 10.89
CA ARG A 60 -3.72 -13.81 11.40
C ARG A 60 -2.86 -13.74 12.65
N SER A 61 -3.08 -14.64 13.61
CA SER A 61 -2.27 -14.73 14.84
C SER A 61 -0.82 -15.10 14.53
N ALA A 62 -0.59 -16.09 13.67
CA ALA A 62 0.76 -16.52 13.30
C ALA A 62 1.62 -15.39 12.71
N PHE A 63 1.05 -14.53 11.87
CA PHE A 63 1.79 -13.37 11.34
C PHE A 63 2.09 -12.31 12.41
N ILE A 64 1.17 -12.08 13.36
CA ILE A 64 1.40 -11.16 14.48
C ILE A 64 2.54 -11.68 15.36
N GLU A 65 2.51 -12.97 15.70
CA GLU A 65 3.55 -13.63 16.51
C GLU A 65 4.90 -13.61 15.79
N LEU A 66 4.95 -13.94 14.50
CA LEU A 66 6.17 -13.89 13.69
C LEU A 66 6.80 -12.48 13.68
N TRP A 67 5.98 -11.44 13.61
CA TRP A 67 6.46 -10.05 13.63
C TRP A 67 6.97 -9.57 14.99
N GLN A 68 6.77 -10.36 16.04
CA GLN A 68 7.33 -10.12 17.37
C GLN A 68 8.58 -10.96 17.64
N ASP A 69 8.90 -11.93 16.77
CA ASP A 69 10.07 -12.79 16.91
C ASP A 69 11.38 -11.99 16.66
N PRO A 70 12.26 -11.84 17.67
CA PRO A 70 13.53 -11.13 17.51
C PRO A 70 14.44 -11.74 16.44
N GLN A 71 14.38 -13.05 16.24
CA GLN A 71 15.17 -13.72 15.20
C GLN A 71 14.66 -13.34 13.81
N PHE A 72 13.34 -13.34 13.60
CA PHE A 72 12.74 -12.89 12.35
C PHE A 72 13.07 -11.42 12.07
N ILE A 73 12.90 -10.53 13.06
CA ILE A 73 13.18 -9.09 12.91
C ILE A 73 14.64 -8.86 12.50
N ARG A 74 15.58 -9.56 13.16
CA ARG A 74 17.01 -9.48 12.84
C ARG A 74 17.29 -9.92 11.40
N ASP A 75 16.79 -11.09 11.01
CA ASP A 75 17.08 -11.66 9.70
C ASP A 75 16.40 -10.86 8.57
N TYR A 76 15.16 -10.39 8.79
CA TYR A 76 14.47 -9.47 7.90
C TYR A 76 15.25 -8.17 7.72
N SER A 77 15.66 -7.52 8.82
CA SER A 77 16.38 -6.24 8.77
C SER A 77 17.75 -6.38 8.11
N ASN A 78 18.41 -7.52 8.26
CA ASN A 78 19.67 -7.81 7.58
C ASN A 78 19.52 -7.87 6.06
N VAL A 79 18.40 -8.38 5.55
CA VAL A 79 18.15 -8.53 4.11
C VAL A 79 17.51 -7.28 3.52
N VAL A 80 16.42 -6.80 4.13
CA VAL A 80 15.57 -5.72 3.61
C VAL A 80 16.11 -4.34 4.00
N LYS A 81 17.05 -4.27 4.95
CA LYS A 81 17.68 -3.03 5.44
C LYS A 81 16.72 -2.06 6.12
N THR A 82 15.55 -2.54 6.52
CA THR A 82 14.56 -1.80 7.32
C THR A 82 13.96 -2.75 8.34
N GLU A 83 13.47 -2.20 9.46
CA GLU A 83 12.59 -2.96 10.34
C GLU A 83 11.28 -3.31 9.61
N PRO A 84 10.67 -4.47 9.91
CA PRO A 84 9.43 -4.88 9.27
C PRO A 84 8.25 -4.09 9.85
N ILE A 85 7.39 -3.56 8.97
CA ILE A 85 6.13 -2.90 9.34
C ILE A 85 4.99 -3.86 9.00
N LEU A 86 4.17 -4.23 10.00
CA LEU A 86 3.00 -5.07 9.79
C LEU A 86 1.74 -4.22 9.65
N VAL A 87 0.93 -4.56 8.66
CA VAL A 87 -0.49 -4.19 8.62
C VAL A 87 -1.28 -5.44 9.01
N ALA A 88 -2.02 -5.36 10.12
CA ALA A 88 -2.73 -6.53 10.66
C ALA A 88 -3.90 -6.95 9.77
N GLY A 89 -4.33 -8.21 9.85
CA GLY A 89 -5.29 -8.79 8.89
C GLY A 89 -6.62 -8.04 8.75
N ALA A 90 -7.16 -7.43 9.82
CA ALA A 90 -8.39 -6.63 9.73
C ALA A 90 -8.16 -5.29 8.99
N GLU A 91 -7.05 -4.61 9.30
CA GLU A 91 -6.65 -3.36 8.65
C GLU A 91 -6.30 -3.61 7.17
N GLY A 92 -5.55 -4.67 6.87
CA GLY A 92 -5.20 -5.06 5.51
C GLY A 92 -6.44 -5.38 4.65
N GLN A 93 -7.47 -5.98 5.26
CA GLN A 93 -8.73 -6.24 4.56
C GLN A 93 -9.50 -4.96 4.23
N GLN A 94 -9.45 -3.95 5.09
CA GLN A 94 -10.05 -2.64 4.83
C GLN A 94 -9.32 -1.90 3.70
N LEU A 95 -7.98 -1.94 3.70
CA LEU A 95 -7.17 -1.37 2.61
C LEU A 95 -7.52 -2.02 1.26
N LEU A 96 -7.64 -3.36 1.21
CA LEU A 96 -8.01 -4.06 -0.01
C LEU A 96 -9.42 -3.70 -0.49
N ALA A 97 -10.39 -3.54 0.42
CA ALA A 97 -11.75 -3.14 0.07
C ALA A 97 -11.79 -1.75 -0.57
N ALA A 98 -10.94 -0.81 -0.12
CA ALA A 98 -10.84 0.53 -0.68
C ALA A 98 -10.27 0.54 -2.12
N VAL A 99 -9.42 -0.43 -2.49
CA VAL A 99 -8.95 -0.58 -3.88
C VAL A 99 -10.13 -0.91 -4.82
N GLY A 100 -11.12 -1.65 -4.33
CA GLY A 100 -12.32 -2.00 -5.10
C GLY A 100 -13.24 -0.83 -5.41
N THR A 101 -13.04 0.34 -4.80
CA THR A 101 -13.95 1.50 -4.92
C THR A 101 -13.38 2.65 -5.75
N ILE A 102 -12.34 2.41 -6.55
CA ILE A 102 -11.79 3.41 -7.49
C ILE A 102 -12.90 3.91 -8.42
N ARG A 103 -13.02 5.24 -8.51
CA ARG A 103 -14.09 5.90 -9.25
C ARG A 103 -13.99 5.62 -10.77
N PRO A 104 -15.11 5.40 -11.47
CA PRO A 104 -15.10 5.06 -12.90
C PRO A 104 -14.36 6.07 -13.78
N GLU A 105 -14.44 7.36 -13.46
CA GLU A 105 -13.76 8.43 -14.20
C GLU A 105 -12.24 8.32 -14.15
N ILE A 106 -11.67 7.87 -13.01
CA ILE A 106 -10.23 7.66 -12.86
C ILE A 106 -9.80 6.46 -13.70
N ARG A 107 -10.57 5.37 -13.68
CA ARG A 107 -10.31 4.18 -14.51
C ARG A 107 -10.31 4.53 -15.99
N ALA A 108 -11.30 5.29 -16.44
CA ALA A 108 -11.40 5.73 -17.83
C ALA A 108 -10.20 6.59 -18.22
N PHE A 109 -9.82 7.53 -17.34
CA PHE A 109 -8.65 8.38 -17.55
C PHE A 109 -7.35 7.57 -17.70
N ILE A 110 -7.07 6.64 -16.77
CA ILE A 110 -5.87 5.80 -16.82
C ILE A 110 -5.81 5.01 -18.12
N THR A 111 -6.92 4.37 -18.50
CA THR A 111 -6.99 3.54 -19.72
C THR A 111 -6.68 4.36 -20.97
N ASP A 112 -7.31 5.53 -21.10
CA ASP A 112 -7.12 6.41 -22.24
C ASP A 112 -5.71 7.01 -22.28
N TYR A 113 -5.20 7.47 -21.13
CA TYR A 113 -3.84 8.00 -21.00
C TYR A 113 -2.79 6.95 -21.41
N SER A 114 -2.92 5.70 -20.94
CA SER A 114 -2.02 4.61 -21.34
C SER A 114 -2.07 4.33 -22.84
N ASN A 115 -3.26 4.28 -23.45
CA ASN A 115 -3.39 4.02 -24.88
C ASN A 115 -2.71 5.08 -25.75
N ARG A 116 -2.74 6.35 -25.33
CA ARG A 116 -2.09 7.45 -26.04
C ARG A 116 -0.56 7.39 -25.99
N LEU A 117 0.02 6.77 -24.95
CA LEU A 117 1.48 6.67 -24.78
C LEU A 117 2.12 5.52 -25.59
N VAL A 118 1.32 4.57 -26.07
CA VAL A 118 1.80 3.38 -26.82
C VAL A 118 1.61 3.56 -28.33
N GLN A 119 1.07 4.70 -28.78
CA GLN A 119 1.00 5.11 -30.18
C GLN A 119 2.20 5.99 -30.55
#